data_AF-A0A741ZK18-F1
#
_entry.id   AF-A0A741ZK18-F1
#
_cell.length_a   1.000
_cell.length_b   1.000
_cell.length_c   1.000
_cell.angle_alpha   90.00
_cell.angle_beta   90.00
_cell.angle_gamma   90.00
#
_symmetry.space_group_name_H-M   'P 1'
#
loop_
_entity.id
_entity.type
_entity.pdbx_description
1 polymer ?
#
loop_
_entity_poly.entity_id
_entity_poly.type
_entity_poly.pdbx_seq_one_letter_code
_entity_poly.pdbx_strand_id
1 'polypeptide(L)' 'MEWKVVDTVISPSTGVSFSCIHSLKNLRLTLWYQADVYMPPGSIIIPF' A
#
# COMPACT_ATOMS: atom_id res chain seq x y z
N MET A 1 9.65 10.42 4.44
CA MET A 1 9.22 9.50 5.50
C MET A 1 9.01 8.14 4.84
N GLU A 2 9.75 7.12 5.25
CA GLU A 2 9.65 5.79 4.63
C GLU A 2 8.40 5.07 5.14
N TRP A 3 7.62 4.48 4.22
CA TRP A 3 6.46 3.66 4.53
C TRP A 3 6.66 2.25 4.00
N LYS A 4 6.31 1.25 4.81
CA LYS A 4 6.39 -0.16 4.42
C LYS A 4 5.00 -0.74 4.23
N VAL A 5 4.82 -1.49 3.14
CA VAL A 5 3.58 -2.22 2.86
C VAL A 5 3.53 -3.47 3.74
N VAL A 6 2.48 -3.57 4.55
CA VAL A 6 2.18 -4.76 5.37
C VAL A 6 1.47 -5.80 4.52
N ASP A 7 0.41 -5.37 3.85
CA ASP A 7 -0.47 -6.24 3.08
C ASP A 7 -1.23 -5.44 2.03
N THR A 8 -1.70 -6.12 0.99
CA THR A 8 -2.44 -5.53 -0.12
C THR A 8 -3.58 -6.43 -0.56
N VAL A 9 -4.80 -5.89 -0.56
CA VAL A 9 -6.00 -6.54 -1.08
C VAL A 9 -6.35 -5.93 -2.42
N ILE A 10 -6.59 -6.79 -3.42
CA ILE A 10 -6.83 -6.38 -4.80
C ILE A 10 -8.22 -6.86 -5.20
N SER A 11 -8.96 -6.00 -5.90
CA SER A 11 -10.19 -6.35 -6.60
C SER A 11 -9.92 -6.40 -8.11
N PRO A 12 -9.62 -7.58 -8.69
CA PRO A 12 -9.23 -7.69 -10.08
C PRO A 12 -10.32 -7.26 -11.07
N SER A 13 -11.59 -7.39 -10.67
CA SER A 13 -12.74 -6.99 -11.50
C SER A 13 -12.87 -5.48 -11.67
N THR A 14 -12.36 -4.69 -10.73
CA THR A 14 -12.47 -3.22 -10.74
C THR A 14 -11.12 -2.52 -10.93
N GLY A 15 -10.00 -3.25 -10.84
CA GLY A 15 -8.65 -2.67 -10.88
C GLY A 15 -8.31 -1.82 -9.64
N VAL A 16 -9.09 -1.97 -8.57
CA VAL A 16 -8.89 -1.22 -7.32
C VAL A 16 -8.04 -2.04 -6.36
N SER A 17 -7.08 -1.38 -5.72
CA SER A 17 -6.21 -1.96 -4.71
C SER A 17 -6.28 -1.17 -3.41
N PHE A 18 -6.21 -1.91 -2.29
CA PHE A 18 -6.09 -1.37 -0.96
C PHE A 18 -4.81 -1.89 -0.30
N SER A 19 -3.89 -1.00 0.06
CA SER A 19 -2.64 -1.39 0.73
C SER A 19 -2.61 -0.86 2.15
N CYS A 20 -2.36 -1.75 3.11
CA CYS A 20 -2.03 -1.37 4.47
C CYS A 20 -0.56 -1.00 4.53
N ILE A 21 -0.26 0.24 4.91
CA ILE A 21 1.10 0.74 5.06
C ILE A 21 1.35 1.17 6.50
N HIS A 22 2.60 1.09 6.94
CA HIS A 22 3.02 1.59 8.23
C HIS A 22 4.32 2.38 8.15
N SER A 23 4.53 3.31 9.06
CA SER A 23 5.79 4.02 9.22
C SER A 23 6.37 3.85 10.63
N LEU A 24 7.51 4.48 10.87
CA LEU A 24 8.09 4.65 12.18
C LEU A 24 7.08 5.33 13.10
N LYS A 25 7.04 4.93 14.38
CA LYS A 25 6.09 5.38 15.43
C LYS A 25 4.65 4.81 15.32
N ASN A 26 4.49 3.56 14.88
CA ASN A 26 3.22 2.80 14.92
C ASN A 26 2.04 3.42 14.14
N LEU A 27 2.29 4.39 13.28
CA LEU A 27 1.25 4.94 12.41
C LEU A 27 0.95 3.95 11.28
N ARG A 28 -0.32 3.61 11.10
CA ARG A 28 -0.82 2.76 10.01
C ARG A 28 -1.84 3.52 9.18
N LEU A 29 -1.77 3.35 7.87
CA LEU A 29 -2.70 3.95 6.91
C LEU A 29 -3.17 2.88 5.93
N THR A 30 -4.36 3.07 5.36
CA THR A 30 -4.84 2.29 4.22
C THR A 30 -4.82 3.19 2.99
N LEU A 31 -4.00 2.84 2.01
CA LEU A 31 -4.00 3.47 0.70
C LEU A 31 -5.09 2.84 -0.16
N TRP A 32 -5.89 3.67 -0.82
CA TRP A 32 -6.82 3.27 -1.86
C TRP A 32 -6.35 3.85 -3.18
N TYR A 33 -6.13 2.99 -4.18
CA TYR A 33 -5.63 3.43 -5.48
C TYR A 33 -6.13 2.51 -6.61
N GLN A 34 -6.27 3.08 -7.80
CA GLN A 34 -6.40 2.32 -9.04
C GLN A 34 -5.02 1.77 -9.40
N ALA A 35 -4.94 0.48 -9.71
CA ALA A 35 -3.66 -0.21 -9.87
C ALA A 35 -3.65 -1.07 -11.13
N ASP A 36 -2.74 -0.75 -12.06
CA ASP A 36 -2.32 -1.70 -13.11
C ASP A 36 -1.28 -2.69 -12.56
N VAL A 37 -0.48 -2.24 -11.58
CA VAL A 37 0.48 -3.03 -10.81
C VAL A 37 0.29 -2.72 -9.33
N TYR A 38 0.17 -3.75 -8.51
CA TYR A 38 -0.05 -3.59 -7.07
C TYR A 38 1.27 -3.50 -6.29
N MET A 39 1.20 -3.00 -5.06
CA MET A 39 2.36 -2.93 -4.16
C MET A 39 2.38 -4.20 -3.31
N PRO A 40 3.33 -5.13 -3.49
CA PRO A 40 3.37 -6.35 -2.69
C PRO A 40 3.76 -6.07 -1.23
N PRO A 41 3.42 -6.98 -0.31
CA PRO A 41 3.93 -6.96 1.06
C PRO A 41 5.46 -6.81 1.10
N GLY A 42 5.96 -5.93 1.95
CA GLY A 42 7.39 -5.64 2.08
C GLY A 42 7.92 -4.54 1.17
N SER A 43 7.14 -4.05 0.20
CA SER A 43 7.52 -2.87 -0.59
C SER A 43 7.70 -1.63 0.27
N ILE A 44 8.56 -0.72 -0.22
CA ILE A 44 8.89 0.55 0.42
C ILE A 44 8.35 1.70 -0.44
N ILE A 45 7.61 2.62 0.18
CA ILE A 45 7.09 3.84 -0.45
C ILE A 45 7.86 5.03 0.10
N ILE A 46 8.42 5.83 -0.82
CA ILE A 46 9.18 7.05 -0.52
C ILE A 46 8.42 8.24 -1.16
N PRO A 47 7.79 9.11 -0.37
CA PRO A 47 7.16 10.33 -0.87
C PRO A 47 8.22 11.29 -1.42
N PHE A 48 7.94 11.91 -2.57
CA PHE A 48 8.74 13.01 -3.14
C PHE A 48 8.24 14.37 -2.66
#